data_AF-A0A8J3DI39-F1
#
_entry.id   AF-A0A8J3DI39-F1
#
_cell.length_a   1.000
_cell.length_b   1.000
_cell.length_c   1.000
_cell.angle_alpha   90.00
_cell.angle_beta   90.00
_cell.angle_gamma   90.00
#
_symmetry.space_group_name_H-M   'P 1'
#
loop_
_entity.id
_entity.type
_entity.pdbx_description
1 polymer ?
#
loop_
_entity_poly.entity_id
_entity_poly.type
_entity_poly.pdbx_seq_one_letter_code
_entity_poly.pdbx_strand_id
1 'polypeptide(L)'
;MLERFVQFIRSLPAPTQSTQEPYAHEVKIAAIALLIHVIEADGERSEAESDLLREQIAGVLHISRSETDRLVKAGTAAEREAVDLFGFTSVLVSALSEEQRLAFIGALWDIVYVDGDMHELEDNLVWRISELLGVDDRDRVQARLDARDRRLDDR
;
A
#
# COMPACT_ATOMS: atom_id res chain seq x y z
N MET A 1 -8.34 -8.74 -6.09
CA MET A 1 -7.28 -7.70 -6.15
C MET A 1 -7.11 -7.03 -4.80
N LEU A 2 -8.00 -6.10 -4.40
CA LEU A 2 -7.83 -5.32 -3.17
C LEU A 2 -8.09 -6.11 -1.87
N GLU A 3 -8.74 -7.27 -1.94
CA GLU A 3 -9.12 -8.04 -0.75
C GLU A 3 -7.95 -8.39 0.16
N ARG A 4 -6.81 -8.87 -0.36
CA ARG A 4 -5.64 -9.22 0.48
C ARG A 4 -5.04 -8.01 1.17
N PHE A 5 -4.96 -6.87 0.47
CA PHE A 5 -4.50 -5.63 1.06
C PHE A 5 -5.48 -5.11 2.10
N VAL A 6 -6.78 -5.17 1.83
CA VAL A 6 -7.82 -4.80 2.80
C VAL A 6 -7.76 -5.71 4.03
N GLN A 7 -7.51 -7.01 3.86
CA GLN A 7 -7.28 -7.94 4.97
C GLN A 7 -6.00 -7.57 5.75
N PHE A 8 -4.93 -7.18 5.06
CA PHE A 8 -3.72 -6.65 5.72
C PHE A 8 -4.05 -5.42 6.57
N ILE A 9 -4.74 -4.41 6.01
CA ILE A 9 -5.14 -3.18 6.74
C ILE A 9 -6.03 -3.50 7.95
N ARG A 10 -6.91 -4.50 7.85
CA ARG A 10 -7.74 -4.97 8.96
C ARG A 10 -6.96 -5.76 10.00
N SER A 11 -5.87 -6.42 9.59
CA SER A 11 -4.97 -7.16 10.48
C SER A 11 -3.98 -6.26 11.24
N LEU A 12 -3.79 -5.02 10.78
CA LEU A 12 -3.04 -4.01 11.52
C LEU A 12 -3.69 -3.80 12.90
N PRO A 13 -2.88 -3.60 13.96
CA PRO A 13 -3.38 -3.51 15.32
C PRO A 13 -4.53 -2.51 15.40
N ALA A 14 -5.70 -3.01 15.79
CA ALA A 14 -6.83 -2.15 16.11
C ALA A 14 -6.47 -1.36 17.36
N PRO A 15 -6.83 -0.07 17.44
CA PRO A 15 -6.53 0.72 18.61
C PRO A 15 -7.26 0.18 19.84
N THR A 16 -6.53 -0.51 20.71
CA THR A 16 -7.02 -0.89 22.03
C THR A 16 -6.80 0.27 23.00
N GLN A 17 -7.86 1.07 23.18
CA GLN A 17 -8.12 2.01 24.29
C GLN A 17 -7.19 3.23 24.46
N SER A 18 -7.80 4.41 24.24
CA SER A 18 -7.52 5.76 24.79
C SER A 18 -6.16 6.44 24.63
N THR A 19 -5.12 5.81 24.08
CA THR A 19 -3.90 6.54 23.67
C THR A 19 -3.30 6.04 22.34
N GLN A 20 -3.77 4.90 21.84
CA GLN A 20 -3.30 4.30 20.58
C GLN A 20 -4.24 4.50 19.38
N GLU A 21 -5.41 5.12 19.58
CA GLU A 21 -6.38 5.47 18.52
C GLU A 21 -5.77 6.34 17.41
N PRO A 22 -5.11 7.48 17.72
CA PRO A 22 -4.49 8.30 16.68
C PRO A 22 -3.36 7.56 15.95
N TYR A 23 -2.56 6.80 16.69
CA TYR A 23 -1.40 6.10 16.13
C TYR A 23 -1.80 4.94 15.20
N ALA A 24 -2.79 4.12 15.59
CA ALA A 24 -3.30 3.07 14.72
C ALA A 24 -3.97 3.64 13.47
N HIS A 25 -4.59 4.82 13.58
CA HIS A 25 -5.14 5.53 12.43
C HIS A 25 -4.05 6.04 11.49
N GLU A 26 -2.97 6.63 12.02
CA GLU A 26 -1.80 7.08 11.24
C GLU A 26 -1.12 5.93 10.48
N VAL A 27 -0.99 4.75 11.10
CA VAL A 27 -0.41 3.57 10.45
C VAL A 27 -1.25 3.11 9.26
N LYS A 28 -2.58 3.08 9.42
CA LYS A 28 -3.49 2.72 8.32
C LYS A 28 -3.48 3.76 7.21
N ILE A 29 -3.42 5.05 7.55
CA ILE A 29 -3.24 6.15 6.59
C ILE A 29 -1.95 5.96 5.80
N ALA A 30 -0.83 5.71 6.48
CA ALA A 30 0.47 5.54 5.83
C ALA A 30 0.48 4.34 4.86
N ALA A 31 -0.07 3.21 5.30
CA ALA A 31 -0.18 2.02 4.45
C ALA A 31 -1.02 2.28 3.18
N ILE A 32 -2.15 2.98 3.33
CA ILE A 32 -3.05 3.28 2.21
C ILE A 32 -2.49 4.36 1.29
N ALA A 33 -1.82 5.37 1.83
CA ALA A 33 -1.14 6.37 1.01
C ALA A 33 -0.10 5.72 0.10
N LEU A 34 0.76 4.85 0.66
CA LEU A 34 1.73 4.07 -0.11
C LEU A 34 1.08 3.18 -1.17
N LEU A 35 -0.07 2.57 -0.85
CA LEU A 35 -0.81 1.80 -1.85
C LEU A 35 -1.27 2.69 -3.01
N ILE A 36 -1.85 3.85 -2.72
CA ILE A 36 -2.34 4.75 -3.77
C ILE A 36 -1.18 5.22 -4.65
N HIS A 37 -0.03 5.55 -4.07
CA HIS A 37 1.16 5.90 -4.84
C HIS A 37 1.53 4.79 -5.83
N VAL A 38 1.52 3.52 -5.39
CA VAL A 38 1.82 2.37 -6.26
C VAL A 38 0.78 2.25 -7.37
N ILE A 39 -0.49 2.33 -7.01
CA ILE A 39 -1.63 2.16 -7.91
C ILE A 39 -1.70 3.24 -9.00
N GLU A 40 -1.36 4.48 -8.67
CA GLU A 40 -1.50 5.65 -9.55
C GLU A 40 -0.17 6.01 -10.24
N ALA A 41 0.89 5.21 -10.06
CA ALA A 41 2.25 5.54 -10.51
C ALA A 41 2.37 5.74 -12.03
N ASP A 42 1.58 5.03 -12.82
CA ASP A 42 1.57 5.09 -14.28
C ASP A 42 0.50 6.04 -14.86
N GLY A 43 -0.49 6.44 -14.05
CA GLY A 43 -1.62 7.24 -14.46
C GLY A 43 -2.54 6.58 -15.50
N GLU A 44 -2.48 5.25 -15.68
CA GLU A 44 -3.22 4.53 -16.72
C GLU A 44 -4.64 4.13 -16.29
N ARG A 45 -4.98 4.24 -14.99
CA ARG A 45 -6.32 3.91 -14.49
C ARG A 45 -7.39 4.88 -14.95
N SER A 46 -8.55 4.34 -15.27
CA SER A 46 -9.73 5.16 -15.53
C SER A 46 -10.24 5.83 -14.25
N GLU A 47 -10.86 7.00 -14.40
CA GLU A 47 -11.48 7.72 -13.27
C GLU A 47 -12.49 6.85 -12.50
N ALA A 48 -13.20 5.95 -13.21
CA ALA A 48 -14.14 5.00 -12.62
C ALA A 48 -13.45 3.94 -11.73
N GLU A 49 -12.26 3.46 -12.11
CA GLU A 49 -11.48 2.51 -11.32
C GLU A 49 -10.86 3.18 -10.09
N SER A 50 -10.35 4.40 -10.25
CA SER A 50 -9.86 5.18 -9.12
C SER A 50 -10.99 5.56 -8.14
N ASP A 51 -12.20 5.83 -8.62
CA ASP A 51 -13.36 6.08 -7.75
C ASP A 51 -13.81 4.83 -6.99
N LEU A 52 -13.82 3.67 -7.62
CA LEU A 52 -14.11 2.41 -6.94
C LEU A 52 -13.08 2.12 -5.83
N LEU A 53 -11.80 2.36 -6.12
CA LEU A 53 -10.72 2.23 -5.14
C LEU A 53 -10.93 3.18 -3.95
N ARG A 54 -11.27 4.45 -4.22
CA ARG A 54 -11.58 5.46 -3.18
C ARG A 54 -12.73 5.00 -2.28
N GLU A 55 -13.81 4.49 -2.84
CA GLU A 55 -14.95 3.99 -2.06
C GLU A 55 -14.56 2.82 -1.16
N GLN A 56 -13.78 1.88 -1.66
CA GLN A 56 -13.31 0.74 -0.87
C GLN A 56 -12.38 1.18 0.27
N ILE A 57 -11.46 2.10 -0.01
CA ILE A 57 -10.55 2.68 0.99
C ILE A 57 -11.33 3.42 2.08
N ALA A 58 -12.27 4.29 1.70
CA ALA A 58 -13.11 5.04 2.64
C ALA A 58 -13.89 4.09 3.56
N GLY A 59 -14.44 3.00 3.00
CA GLY A 59 -15.15 1.98 3.76
C GLY A 59 -14.26 1.22 4.74
N VAL A 60 -13.00 0.98 4.41
CA VAL A 60 -12.04 0.24 5.26
C VAL A 60 -11.46 1.11 6.36
N LEU A 61 -11.19 2.37 6.07
CA LEU A 61 -10.63 3.33 7.02
C LEU A 61 -11.68 4.00 7.90
N HIS A 62 -12.96 3.87 7.55
CA HIS A 62 -14.06 4.63 8.14
C HIS A 62 -13.82 6.15 8.11
N ILE A 63 -13.14 6.63 7.05
CA ILE A 63 -12.87 8.06 6.83
C ILE A 63 -13.84 8.62 5.80
N SER A 64 -13.97 9.95 5.80
CA SER A 64 -14.79 10.63 4.82
C SER A 64 -14.20 10.53 3.40
N ARG A 65 -15.06 10.70 2.40
CA ARG A 65 -14.62 10.80 0.99
C ARG A 65 -13.63 11.94 0.79
N SER A 66 -13.80 13.05 1.51
CA SER A 66 -12.87 14.20 1.42
C SER A 66 -11.50 13.89 2.01
N GLU A 67 -11.41 13.09 3.07
CA GLU A 67 -10.13 12.59 3.60
C GLU A 67 -9.49 11.61 2.62
N THR A 68 -10.30 10.72 2.03
CA THR A 68 -9.82 9.79 0.99
C THR A 68 -9.28 10.55 -0.22
N ASP A 69 -9.99 11.57 -0.70
CA ASP A 69 -9.55 12.43 -1.81
C ASP A 69 -8.25 13.18 -1.49
N ARG A 70 -8.03 13.55 -0.21
CA ARG A 70 -6.76 14.15 0.22
C ARG A 70 -5.61 13.13 0.15
N LEU A 71 -5.84 11.91 0.62
CA LEU A 71 -4.84 10.83 0.53
C LEU A 71 -4.51 10.51 -0.92
N VAL A 72 -5.52 10.46 -1.79
CA VAL A 72 -5.31 10.21 -3.21
C VAL A 72 -4.59 11.34 -3.91
N LYS A 73 -4.95 12.60 -3.62
CA LYS A 73 -4.24 13.76 -4.17
C LYS A 73 -2.77 13.82 -3.72
N ALA A 74 -2.48 13.43 -2.49
CA ALA A 74 -1.10 13.26 -2.03
C ALA A 74 -0.40 12.14 -2.82
N GLY A 75 -1.12 11.05 -3.12
CA GLY A 75 -0.66 9.91 -3.91
C GLY A 75 -0.27 10.20 -5.38
N THR A 76 -0.91 11.19 -6.03
CA THR A 76 -0.75 11.46 -7.48
C THR A 76 0.30 12.53 -7.85
N ALA A 77 1.03 13.11 -6.89
CA ALA A 77 1.94 14.25 -7.13
C ALA A 77 3.42 13.85 -7.30
N ALA A 78 3.70 13.08 -8.36
CA ALA A 78 4.91 12.26 -8.58
C ALA A 78 6.28 12.95 -8.80
N GLU A 79 6.50 14.22 -8.45
CA GLU A 79 7.85 14.84 -8.51
C GLU A 79 8.31 15.50 -7.20
N ARG A 80 7.40 15.69 -6.23
CA ARG A 80 7.73 16.23 -4.88
C ARG A 80 7.86 15.13 -3.81
N GLU A 81 7.82 13.88 -4.26
CA GLU A 81 7.25 12.73 -3.57
C GLU A 81 8.21 11.96 -2.64
N ALA A 82 9.52 12.16 -2.79
CA ALA A 82 10.49 11.49 -1.90
C ALA A 82 10.20 11.78 -0.42
N VAL A 83 9.82 13.02 -0.08
CA VAL A 83 9.53 13.44 1.30
C VAL A 83 8.31 12.69 1.87
N ASP A 84 7.28 12.49 1.06
CA ASP A 84 6.04 11.83 1.50
C ASP A 84 6.24 10.30 1.63
N LEU A 85 6.96 9.66 0.70
CA LEU A 85 7.33 8.24 0.82
C LEU A 85 8.13 7.98 2.11
N PHE A 86 9.16 8.78 2.38
CA PHE A 86 9.94 8.67 3.62
C PHE A 86 9.07 8.86 4.86
N GLY A 87 8.11 9.79 4.84
CA GLY A 87 7.18 10.03 5.94
C GLY A 87 6.31 8.81 6.23
N PHE A 88 5.62 8.28 5.21
CA PHE A 88 4.75 7.12 5.37
C PHE A 88 5.52 5.85 5.73
N THR A 89 6.67 5.60 5.10
CA THR A 89 7.49 4.42 5.43
C THR A 89 8.05 4.51 6.85
N SER A 90 8.40 5.72 7.34
CA SER A 90 8.86 5.90 8.72
C SER A 90 7.76 5.56 9.74
N VAL A 91 6.52 5.95 9.47
CA VAL A 91 5.36 5.56 10.30
C VAL A 91 5.25 4.04 10.34
N LEU A 92 5.31 3.37 9.18
CA LEU A 92 5.23 1.90 9.11
C LEU A 92 6.42 1.20 9.78
N VAL A 93 7.65 1.68 9.59
CA VAL A 93 8.84 1.11 10.27
C VAL A 93 8.72 1.21 11.78
N SER A 94 8.18 2.32 12.29
CA SER A 94 7.99 2.52 13.73
C SER A 94 6.93 1.60 14.33
N ALA A 95 5.93 1.19 13.53
CA ALA A 95 4.74 0.49 13.99
C ALA A 95 4.74 -1.02 13.70
N LEU A 96 5.43 -1.46 12.64
CA LEU A 96 5.34 -2.82 12.11
C LEU A 96 6.58 -3.64 12.45
N SER A 97 6.37 -4.90 12.83
CA SER A 97 7.41 -5.91 12.88
C SER A 97 7.96 -6.19 11.48
N GLU A 98 9.13 -6.82 11.39
CA GLU A 98 9.74 -7.21 10.12
C GLU A 98 8.82 -8.12 9.29
N GLU A 99 8.18 -9.09 9.94
CA GLU A 99 7.19 -9.98 9.33
C GLU A 99 5.99 -9.20 8.76
N GLN A 100 5.51 -8.18 9.49
CA GLN A 100 4.42 -7.32 9.03
C GLN A 100 4.85 -6.42 7.87
N ARG A 101 6.09 -5.92 7.84
CA ARG A 101 6.64 -5.16 6.71
C ARG A 101 6.78 -6.04 5.48
N LEU A 102 7.22 -7.29 5.63
CA LEU A 102 7.28 -8.26 4.53
C LEU A 102 5.89 -8.59 4.00
N ALA A 103 4.92 -8.80 4.89
CA ALA A 103 3.53 -9.04 4.51
C ALA A 103 2.91 -7.84 3.75
N PHE A 104 3.24 -6.61 4.16
CA PHE A 104 2.83 -5.40 3.46
C PHE A 104 3.40 -5.34 2.04
N ILE A 105 4.70 -5.61 1.86
CA ILE A 105 5.33 -5.67 0.54
C ILE A 105 4.70 -6.76 -0.33
N GLY A 106 4.43 -7.94 0.23
CA GLY A 106 3.70 -8.99 -0.47
C GLY A 106 2.32 -8.55 -0.94
N ALA A 107 1.59 -7.79 -0.12
CA ALA A 107 0.28 -7.24 -0.48
C ALA A 107 0.36 -6.16 -1.57
N LEU A 108 1.43 -5.35 -1.61
CA LEU A 108 1.66 -4.41 -2.72
C LEU A 108 1.94 -5.15 -4.03
N TRP A 109 2.77 -6.20 -4.00
CA TRP A 109 3.00 -7.03 -5.19
C TRP A 109 1.73 -7.72 -5.68
N ASP A 110 0.90 -8.25 -4.78
CA ASP A 110 -0.38 -8.87 -5.15
C ASP A 110 -1.32 -7.89 -5.89
N ILE A 111 -1.14 -6.57 -5.71
CA ILE A 111 -1.93 -5.53 -6.40
C ILE A 111 -1.33 -5.17 -7.76
N VAL A 112 -0.01 -5.04 -7.84
CA VAL A 112 0.71 -4.74 -9.10
C VAL A 112 0.62 -5.91 -10.09
N TYR A 113 0.46 -7.15 -9.62
CA TYR A 113 0.40 -8.34 -10.48
C TYR A 113 -1.01 -8.70 -11.00
N VAL A 114 -2.01 -7.84 -10.85
CA VAL A 114 -3.42 -8.19 -11.13
C VAL A 114 -3.71 -8.35 -12.61
N ASP A 115 -2.99 -7.67 -13.48
CA ASP A 115 -3.31 -7.58 -14.89
C ASP A 115 -2.44 -8.57 -15.69
N GLY A 116 -1.33 -9.00 -15.08
CA GLY A 116 -0.25 -9.74 -15.74
C GLY A 116 0.74 -8.83 -16.47
N ASP A 117 0.36 -7.58 -16.72
CA ASP A 117 1.20 -6.52 -17.26
C ASP A 117 1.61 -5.60 -16.11
N MET A 118 2.85 -5.76 -15.66
CA MET A 118 3.46 -4.93 -14.62
C MET A 118 4.11 -3.72 -15.29
N HIS A 119 3.69 -2.51 -14.93
CA HIS A 119 4.32 -1.30 -15.44
C HIS A 119 5.64 -1.03 -14.71
N GLU A 120 6.65 -0.55 -15.44
CA GLU A 120 8.00 -0.28 -14.89
C GLU A 120 7.98 0.74 -13.73
N LEU A 121 7.02 1.68 -13.77
CA LEU A 121 6.85 2.69 -12.71
C LEU A 121 6.33 2.06 -11.41
N GLU A 122 5.38 1.13 -11.49
CA GLU A 122 4.84 0.41 -10.33
C GLU A 122 5.91 -0.52 -9.71
N ASP A 123 6.65 -1.26 -10.54
CA ASP A 123 7.75 -2.15 -10.10
C ASP A 123 8.81 -1.35 -9.34
N ASN A 124 9.28 -0.23 -9.91
CA ASN A 124 10.26 0.65 -9.29
C ASN A 124 9.76 1.23 -7.96
N LEU A 125 8.47 1.59 -7.88
CA LEU A 125 7.93 2.18 -6.68
C LEU A 125 7.76 1.16 -5.54
N VAL A 126 7.29 -0.06 -5.83
CA VAL A 126 7.26 -1.13 -4.83
C VAL A 126 8.67 -1.49 -4.37
N TRP A 127 9.64 -1.48 -5.29
CA TRP A 127 11.06 -1.66 -4.96
C TRP A 127 11.54 -0.59 -3.98
N ARG A 128 11.24 0.67 -4.27
CA ARG A 128 11.63 1.81 -3.44
C ARG A 128 10.98 1.77 -2.06
N ILE A 129 9.70 1.43 -1.97
CA ILE A 129 9.00 1.27 -0.70
C ILE A 129 9.63 0.15 0.13
N SER A 130 10.01 -0.96 -0.52
CA SER A 130 10.67 -2.08 0.15
C SER A 130 12.03 -1.70 0.73
N GLU A 131 12.81 -0.86 0.04
CA GLU A 131 14.04 -0.26 0.57
C GLU A 131 13.78 0.57 1.82
N LEU A 132 12.79 1.45 1.76
CA LEU A 132 12.47 2.37 2.83
C LEU A 132 11.89 1.68 4.07
N LEU A 133 11.25 0.51 3.89
CA LEU A 133 10.79 -0.33 4.98
C LEU A 133 11.89 -1.22 5.58
N GLY A 134 13.11 -1.22 5.01
CA GLY A 134 14.22 -2.03 5.49
C GLY A 134 13.98 -3.53 5.38
N VAL A 135 13.24 -3.97 4.34
CA VAL A 135 13.06 -5.40 4.04
C VAL A 135 14.28 -5.90 3.28
N ASP A 136 14.86 -7.06 3.59
CA ASP A 136 16.07 -7.54 2.91
C ASP A 136 15.83 -7.87 1.43
N ASP A 137 16.83 -7.64 0.57
CA ASP A 137 16.73 -7.83 -0.90
C ASP A 137 16.30 -9.26 -1.29
N ARG A 138 16.75 -10.28 -0.53
CA ARG A 138 16.36 -11.67 -0.77
C ARG A 138 14.87 -11.90 -0.51
N ASP A 139 14.34 -11.33 0.56
CA ASP A 139 12.94 -11.48 0.95
C ASP A 139 12.02 -10.69 0.01
N ARG A 140 12.50 -9.55 -0.53
CA ARG A 140 11.79 -8.81 -1.59
C ARG A 140 11.64 -9.64 -2.86
N VAL A 141 12.73 -10.28 -3.32
CA VAL A 141 12.71 -11.15 -4.50
C VAL A 141 11.78 -12.34 -4.27
N GLN A 142 11.82 -12.95 -3.09
CA GLN A 142 10.93 -14.06 -2.75
C GLN A 142 9.47 -13.62 -2.71
N ALA A 143 9.15 -12.48 -2.09
CA ALA A 143 7.79 -11.95 -2.03
C ALA A 143 7.21 -11.69 -3.43
N ARG A 144 8.04 -11.18 -4.35
CA ARG A 144 7.68 -10.98 -5.76
C ARG A 144 7.41 -12.31 -6.47
N LEU A 145 8.26 -13.32 -6.27
CA LEU A 145 8.08 -14.65 -6.84
C LEU A 145 6.80 -15.30 -6.31
N ASP A 146 6.54 -15.23 -5.01
CA ASP A 146 5.35 -15.80 -4.40
C ASP A 146 4.06 -15.11 -4.90
N ALA A 147 4.07 -13.79 -5.08
CA ALA A 147 2.93 -13.06 -5.64
C ALA A 147 2.63 -13.49 -7.08
N ARG A 148 3.68 -13.64 -7.90
CA ARG A 148 3.57 -14.16 -9.27
C ARG A 148 3.03 -15.59 -9.29
N ASP A 149 3.56 -16.47 -8.45
CA ASP A 149 3.21 -17.89 -8.45
C ASP A 149 1.78 -18.11 -7.92
N ARG A 150 1.32 -17.35 -6.90
CA ARG A 150 -0.08 -17.35 -6.46
C ARG A 150 -1.06 -16.98 -7.57
N ARG A 151 -0.71 -16.03 -8.43
CA ARG A 151 -1.54 -15.62 -9.57
C ARG A 151 -1.68 -16.75 -10.60
N LEU A 152 -0.65 -17.58 -10.77
CA LEU A 152 -0.67 -18.71 -11.69
C LEU A 152 -1.59 -19.84 -11.20
N ASP A 153 -1.73 -20.01 -9.87
CA ASP A 153 -2.61 -21.01 -9.25
C ASP A 153 -4.10 -20.60 -9.24
N ASP A 154 -4.39 -19.29 -9.27
CA ASP A 154 -5.76 -18.73 -9.31
C ASP A 154 -6.38 -18.68 -10.74
N ARG A 155 -5.68 -19.20 -11.77
CA ARG A 155 -6.13 -19.26 -13.18
C ARG A 155 -6.64 -20.64 -13.58
#